data_AF-A0AAU7A3I4-F1
#
_entry.id   AF-A0AAU7A3I4-F1
#
_cell.length_a   1.000
_cell.length_b   1.000
_cell.length_c   1.000
_cell.angle_alpha   90.00
_cell.angle_beta   90.00
_cell.angle_gamma   90.00
#
_symmetry.space_group_name_H-M   'P 1'
#
loop_
_entity.id
_entity.type
_entity.pdbx_description
1 polymer ?
#
loop_
_entity_poly.entity_id
_entity_poly.type
_entity_poly.pdbx_seq_one_letter_code
_entity_poly.pdbx_strand_id
1 'polypeptide(L)'
;MKRIILEMGSGNDLYGEDYTKAACRAVQDALHHSSLVLFRSLALDHAEMEVNVTIAAMCPERVDAQVVAASLPRGRANVTVVKGGMNVTDPENGTVSVIANAAVEARLAIDADTWRLSKKAQN
;
A
#
# COMPACT_ATOMS: atom_id res chain seq x y z
N MET A 1 -11.82 -9.03 -10.53
CA MET A 1 -10.47 -8.46 -10.33
C MET A 1 -9.57 -9.45 -9.61
N LYS A 2 -8.39 -9.78 -10.16
CA LYS A 2 -7.37 -10.64 -9.53
C LYS A 2 -6.26 -9.76 -8.93
N ARG A 3 -5.71 -10.16 -7.78
CA ARG A 3 -4.54 -9.50 -7.20
C ARG A 3 -3.30 -9.90 -7.98
N ILE A 4 -2.50 -8.91 -8.39
CA ILE A 4 -1.24 -9.12 -9.11
C ILE A 4 -0.05 -9.09 -8.16
N ILE A 5 -0.11 -8.24 -7.14
CA ILE A 5 0.95 -8.08 -6.14
C ILE A 5 0.35 -7.64 -4.80
N LEU A 6 1.08 -7.93 -3.72
CA LEU A 6 0.90 -7.35 -2.41
C LEU A 6 2.24 -6.77 -1.97
N GLU A 7 2.27 -5.47 -1.74
CA GLU A 7 3.43 -4.74 -1.23
C GLU A 7 3.15 -4.33 0.22
N MET A 8 4.12 -4.50 1.10
CA MET A 8 3.94 -4.23 2.53
C MET A 8 5.05 -3.30 3.01
N GLY A 9 4.70 -2.40 3.91
CA GLY A 9 5.63 -1.43 4.46
C GLY A 9 5.22 -0.98 5.87
N SER A 10 6.15 -0.32 6.54
CA SER A 10 5.97 0.24 7.88
C SER A 10 6.36 1.71 7.90
N GLY A 11 5.68 2.48 8.73
CA GLY A 11 5.90 3.92 8.87
C GLY A 11 5.64 4.36 10.29
N ASN A 12 6.34 5.40 10.71
CA ASN A 12 6.21 5.90 12.07
C ASN A 12 6.05 7.42 12.12
N ASP A 13 5.52 7.90 13.24
CA ASP A 13 5.70 9.26 13.69
C ASP A 13 6.19 9.23 15.14
N LEU A 14 7.43 9.66 15.36
CA LEU A 14 8.12 9.39 16.61
C LEU A 14 7.70 10.31 17.77
N TYR A 15 7.26 11.54 17.46
CA TYR A 15 7.07 12.59 18.47
C TYR A 15 5.78 13.39 18.32
N GLY A 16 5.05 13.28 17.21
CA GLY A 16 3.85 14.09 16.95
C GLY A 16 2.54 13.35 17.19
N GLU A 17 2.59 12.04 17.45
CA GLU A 17 1.43 11.15 17.44
C GLU A 17 0.53 11.31 16.21
N ASP A 18 1.13 11.61 15.05
CA ASP A 18 0.42 11.79 13.80
C ASP A 18 0.26 10.44 13.08
N TYR A 19 -0.92 9.85 13.28
CA TYR A 19 -1.30 8.56 12.70
C TYR A 19 -1.40 8.62 11.18
N THR A 20 -1.79 9.76 10.61
CA THR A 20 -1.89 9.95 9.16
C THR A 20 -0.50 9.98 8.54
N LYS A 21 0.42 10.72 9.14
CA LYS A 21 1.82 10.76 8.71
C LYS A 21 2.50 9.40 8.81
N ALA A 22 2.28 8.66 9.91
CA ALA A 22 2.78 7.30 10.06
C ALA A 22 2.21 6.37 8.95
N ALA A 23 0.91 6.47 8.66
CA ALA A 23 0.26 5.68 7.61
C ALA A 23 0.79 6.02 6.20
N CYS A 24 0.93 7.30 5.86
CA CYS A 24 1.51 7.72 4.58
C CYS A 24 2.95 7.22 4.43
N ARG A 25 3.76 7.28 5.50
CA ARG A 25 5.11 6.72 5.51
C ARG A 25 5.11 5.20 5.26
N ALA A 26 4.16 4.47 5.84
CA ALA A 26 4.03 3.03 5.61
C ALA A 26 3.67 2.70 4.15
N VAL A 27 2.80 3.50 3.53
CA VAL A 27 2.48 3.35 2.09
C VAL A 27 3.69 3.68 1.23
N GLN A 28 4.40 4.76 1.54
CA GLN A 28 5.62 5.12 0.82
C GLN A 28 6.68 4.01 0.94
N ASP A 29 6.91 3.49 2.14
CA ASP A 29 7.82 2.36 2.39
C ASP A 29 7.42 1.13 1.53
N ALA A 30 6.14 0.79 1.49
CA ALA A 30 5.63 -0.32 0.67
C ALA A 30 5.93 -0.14 -0.84
N LEU A 31 5.79 1.08 -1.37
CA LEU A 31 5.88 1.35 -2.81
C LEU A 31 7.30 1.68 -3.31
N HIS A 32 8.21 2.13 -2.45
CA HIS A 32 9.52 2.63 -2.88
C HIS A 32 10.49 1.56 -3.38
N HIS A 33 10.24 0.29 -3.04
CA HIS A 33 11.19 -0.80 -3.31
C HIS A 33 10.83 -1.65 -4.54
N SER A 34 9.75 -1.31 -5.25
CA SER A 34 9.26 -2.10 -6.38
C SER A 34 8.87 -1.22 -7.58
N SER A 35 8.74 -1.85 -8.74
CA SER A 35 8.26 -1.21 -9.97
C SER A 35 7.39 -2.17 -10.76
N LEU A 36 6.16 -1.74 -11.07
CA LEU A 36 5.20 -2.52 -11.86
C LEU A 36 5.37 -2.27 -13.37
N VAL A 37 6.46 -2.77 -13.94
CA VAL A 37 6.79 -2.65 -15.37
C VAL A 37 5.73 -3.31 -16.28
N LEU A 38 4.93 -4.26 -15.74
CA LEU A 38 3.90 -5.00 -16.48
C LEU A 38 2.93 -4.10 -17.26
N PHE A 39 2.58 -2.93 -16.72
CA PHE A 39 1.66 -2.00 -17.39
C PHE A 39 2.20 -1.53 -18.73
N ARG A 40 3.51 -1.23 -18.78
CA ARG A 40 4.19 -0.88 -20.02
C ARG A 40 4.30 -2.09 -20.95
N SER A 41 4.73 -3.24 -20.42
CA SER A 41 4.99 -4.44 -21.23
C SER A 41 3.73 -5.03 -21.87
N LEU A 42 2.58 -4.89 -21.21
CA LEU A 42 1.28 -5.41 -21.67
C LEU A 42 0.37 -4.33 -22.24
N ALA A 43 0.86 -3.10 -22.37
CA ALA A 43 0.08 -1.93 -22.83
C ALA A 43 -1.25 -1.74 -22.05
N LEU A 44 -1.21 -1.95 -20.74
CA LEU A 44 -2.35 -1.76 -19.84
C LEU A 44 -2.38 -0.33 -19.29
N ASP A 45 -3.58 0.22 -19.11
CA ASP A 45 -3.75 1.53 -18.49
C ASP A 45 -3.68 1.41 -16.96
N HIS A 46 -2.88 2.28 -16.33
CA HIS A 46 -2.82 2.41 -14.88
C HIS A 46 -4.16 2.85 -14.26
N ALA A 47 -5.02 3.54 -15.02
CA ALA A 47 -6.35 3.92 -14.55
C ALA A 47 -7.26 2.70 -14.30
N GLU A 48 -7.00 1.58 -14.97
CA GLU A 48 -7.77 0.35 -14.76
C GLU A 48 -7.43 -0.37 -13.46
N MET A 49 -6.25 -0.07 -12.88
CA MET A 49 -5.77 -0.68 -11.64
C MET A 49 -6.62 -0.24 -10.44
N GLU A 50 -7.16 -1.21 -9.72
CA GLU A 50 -7.67 -1.00 -8.36
C GLU A 50 -6.53 -1.19 -7.38
N VAL A 51 -6.39 -0.25 -6.44
CA VAL A 51 -5.38 -0.32 -5.38
C VAL A 51 -6.10 -0.38 -4.04
N ASN A 52 -6.10 -1.54 -3.42
CA ASN A 52 -6.66 -1.70 -2.08
C ASN A 52 -5.55 -1.53 -1.06
N VAL A 53 -5.71 -0.56 -0.18
CA VAL A 53 -4.75 -0.23 0.87
C VAL A 53 -5.37 -0.60 2.20
N THR A 54 -4.74 -1.49 2.95
CA THR A 54 -5.08 -1.74 4.35
C THR A 54 -4.01 -1.11 5.23
N ILE A 55 -4.42 -0.16 6.08
CA ILE A 55 -3.56 0.46 7.09
C ILE A 55 -3.91 -0.13 8.46
N ALA A 56 -2.91 -0.62 9.17
CA ALA A 56 -3.04 -1.08 10.55
C ALA A 56 -2.40 -0.05 11.49
N ALA A 57 -3.20 0.55 12.38
CA ALA A 57 -2.74 1.55 13.35
C ALA A 57 -3.50 1.45 14.69
N MET A 58 -2.90 1.94 15.77
CA MET A 58 -3.46 1.79 17.12
C MET A 58 -4.74 2.61 17.33
N CYS A 59 -4.90 3.73 16.63
CA CYS A 59 -6.09 4.57 16.63
C CYS A 59 -6.54 4.78 15.17
N PRO A 60 -7.24 3.80 14.56
CA PRO A 60 -7.67 3.85 13.16
C PRO A 60 -8.44 5.13 12.80
N GLU A 61 -9.27 5.60 13.73
CA GLU A 61 -10.07 6.82 13.63
C GLU A 61 -9.25 8.11 13.55
N ARG A 62 -7.96 8.07 13.92
CA ARG A 62 -7.02 9.20 13.82
C ARG A 62 -6.25 9.24 12.49
N VAL A 63 -6.48 8.26 11.60
CA VAL A 63 -5.89 8.23 10.26
C VAL A 63 -6.84 8.87 9.26
N ASP A 64 -6.38 9.88 8.54
CA ASP A 64 -7.09 10.44 7.40
C ASP A 64 -6.87 9.54 6.17
N ALA A 65 -7.87 8.70 5.88
CA ALA A 65 -7.85 7.79 4.75
C ALA A 65 -7.79 8.50 3.39
N GLN A 66 -8.30 9.74 3.28
CA GLN A 66 -8.25 10.50 2.02
C GLN A 66 -6.85 11.02 1.75
N VAL A 67 -6.15 11.49 2.78
CA VAL A 67 -4.73 11.88 2.67
C VAL A 67 -3.87 10.68 2.29
N VAL A 68 -4.12 9.51 2.89
CA VAL A 68 -3.44 8.26 2.50
C VAL A 68 -3.74 7.93 1.04
N ALA A 69 -5.01 7.96 0.61
CA ALA A 69 -5.42 7.67 -0.76
C ALA A 69 -4.77 8.62 -1.78
N ALA A 70 -4.70 9.91 -1.46
CA ALA A 70 -4.07 10.93 -2.31
C ALA A 70 -2.54 10.76 -2.44
N SER A 71 -1.89 10.00 -1.55
CA SER A 71 -0.45 9.75 -1.62
C SER A 71 -0.06 8.68 -2.66
N LEU A 72 -1.03 7.92 -3.19
CA LEU A 72 -0.75 6.90 -4.20
C LEU A 72 -0.51 7.55 -5.57
N PRO A 73 0.54 7.15 -6.30
CA PRO A 73 0.92 7.82 -7.55
C PRO A 73 -0.02 7.50 -8.71
N ARG A 74 -0.72 6.36 -8.68
CA ARG A 74 -1.54 5.83 -9.78
C ARG A 74 -2.62 4.87 -9.26
N GLY A 75 -3.60 4.59 -10.12
CA GLY A 75 -4.68 3.66 -9.86
C GLY A 75 -5.83 4.28 -9.05
N ARG A 76 -6.86 3.47 -8.84
CA ARG A 76 -8.06 3.83 -8.08
C ARG A 76 -7.92 3.30 -6.65
N ALA A 77 -7.59 4.18 -5.72
CA ALA A 77 -7.29 3.82 -4.34
C ALA A 77 -8.55 3.60 -3.50
N ASN A 78 -8.60 2.48 -2.77
CA ASN A 78 -9.58 2.18 -1.73
C ASN A 78 -8.82 1.95 -0.42
N VAL A 79 -8.93 2.86 0.54
CA VAL A 79 -8.20 2.77 1.81
C VAL A 79 -9.12 2.27 2.91
N THR A 80 -8.70 1.20 3.58
CA THR A 80 -9.33 0.68 4.79
C THR A 80 -8.35 0.81 5.94
N VAL A 81 -8.77 1.42 7.05
CA VAL A 81 -7.96 1.54 8.26
C VAL A 81 -8.53 0.63 9.34
N VAL A 82 -7.67 -0.20 9.93
CA VAL A 82 -8.03 -1.19 10.96
C VAL A 82 -7.15 -1.07 12.19
N LYS A 83 -7.65 -1.55 13.32
CA LYS A 83 -6.88 -1.62 14.57
C LYS A 83 -5.67 -2.52 14.37
N GLY A 84 -4.48 -2.03 14.70
CA GLY A 84 -3.22 -2.77 14.61
C GLY A 84 -2.03 -1.84 14.84
N GLY A 85 -0.91 -2.06 14.15
CA GLY A 85 0.29 -1.25 14.33
C GLY A 85 0.82 -1.32 15.78
N MET A 86 1.45 -0.24 16.25
CA MET A 86 1.96 -0.15 17.62
C MET A 86 2.09 1.30 18.07
N ASN A 87 1.80 1.56 19.35
CA ASN A 87 2.26 2.77 20.02
C ASN A 87 3.38 2.38 20.98
N VAL A 88 4.49 3.09 20.92
CA VAL A 88 5.59 2.95 21.88
C VAL A 88 5.56 4.16 22.79
N THR A 89 5.18 3.95 24.04
CA THR A 89 5.08 5.00 25.06
C THR A 89 6.41 5.14 25.79
N ASP A 90 6.90 6.36 25.92
CA ASP A 90 8.03 6.73 26.77
C ASP A 90 7.51 7.58 27.95
N PRO A 91 7.30 6.97 29.13
CA PRO A 91 6.77 7.66 30.30
C PRO A 91 7.73 8.70 30.88
N GLU A 92 9.04 8.55 30.69
CA GLU A 92 10.04 9.47 31.25
C GLU A 92 10.03 10.81 30.53
N ASN A 93 9.88 10.75 29.20
CA ASN A 93 9.83 11.95 28.35
C ASN A 93 8.41 12.38 28.01
N GLY A 94 7.39 11.63 28.42
CA GLY A 94 5.97 11.93 28.14
C GLY A 94 5.64 11.92 26.65
N THR A 95 6.30 11.06 25.86
CA THR A 95 6.10 10.99 24.41
C THR A 95 5.54 9.64 23.98
N VAL A 96 4.89 9.62 22.82
CA VAL A 96 4.40 8.39 22.20
C VAL A 96 4.83 8.36 20.73
N SER A 97 5.57 7.33 20.36
CA SER A 97 5.85 7.03 18.96
C SER A 97 4.72 6.17 18.40
N VAL A 98 4.15 6.59 17.28
CA VAL A 98 3.12 5.85 16.54
C VAL A 98 3.79 5.07 15.42
N ILE A 99 3.45 3.79 15.27
CA ILE A 99 3.88 2.91 14.18
C ILE A 99 2.64 2.39 13.48
N ALA A 100 2.56 2.62 12.17
CA ALA A 100 1.54 2.09 11.28
C ALA A 100 2.17 1.09 10.30
N ASN A 101 1.40 0.09 9.90
CA ASN A 101 1.77 -0.84 8.83
C ASN A 101 0.80 -0.69 7.66
N ALA A 102 1.29 -0.85 6.44
CA ALA A 102 0.50 -0.81 5.22
C ALA A 102 0.61 -2.13 4.45
N ALA A 103 -0.50 -2.58 3.91
CA ALA A 103 -0.59 -3.63 2.90
C ALA A 103 -1.27 -3.03 1.66
N VAL A 104 -0.54 -2.95 0.56
CA VAL A 104 -0.97 -2.33 -0.70
C VAL A 104 -1.13 -3.42 -1.76
N GLU A 105 -2.38 -3.71 -2.12
CA GLU A 105 -2.72 -4.70 -3.15
C GLU A 105 -3.04 -3.99 -4.46
N ALA A 106 -2.28 -4.28 -5.52
CA ALA A 106 -2.69 -3.93 -6.88
C ALA A 106 -3.56 -5.06 -7.47
N ARG A 107 -4.68 -4.68 -8.09
CA ARG A 107 -5.63 -5.62 -8.70
C ARG A 107 -6.01 -5.16 -10.10
N LEU A 108 -6.15 -6.14 -11.00
CA LEU A 108 -6.51 -5.92 -12.40
C LEU A 108 -7.52 -6.97 -12.89
N ALA A 109 -8.27 -6.60 -13.93
CA ALA A 109 -9.16 -7.52 -14.64
C ALA A 109 -8.34 -8.31 -15.67
N ILE A 110 -7.55 -9.26 -15.18
CA ILE A 110 -6.76 -10.13 -16.04
C ILE A 110 -7.55 -11.40 -16.32
N ASP A 111 -7.88 -11.60 -17.59
CA ASP A 111 -8.33 -12.87 -18.12
C ASP A 111 -7.12 -13.76 -18.42
N ALA A 112 -7.09 -14.95 -17.82
CA ALA A 112 -6.00 -15.89 -18.00
C ALA A 112 -6.03 -16.55 -19.38
N ASP A 113 -7.21 -16.63 -20.00
CA ASP A 113 -7.39 -17.28 -21.31
C ASP A 113 -6.91 -16.40 -22.47
N THR A 114 -6.65 -15.11 -22.20
CA THR A 114 -6.08 -14.18 -23.19
C THR A 114 -4.65 -14.54 -23.58
N TRP A 115 -3.92 -15.26 -22.73
CA TRP A 115 -2.50 -15.55 -22.92
C TRP A 115 -2.21 -17.05 -22.83
N ARG A 116 -1.38 -17.55 -23.74
CA ARG A 116 -0.87 -18.94 -23.71
C ARG A 116 0.65 -18.95 -23.77
N LEU A 117 1.26 -19.93 -23.13
CA LEU A 117 2.70 -20.18 -23.31
C LEU A 117 2.99 -20.44 -24.79
N SER A 118 4.01 -19.78 -25.32
CA SER A 118 4.53 -20.14 -26.64
C SER A 118 5.22 -21.49 -26.57
N LYS A 119 5.18 -22.27 -27.67
CA LYS A 119 6.00 -23.48 -27.78
C LYS A 119 7.47 -23.05 -27.75
N LYS A 120 8.31 -23.75 -26.98
CA LYS A 120 9.77 -23.56 -26.99
C LYS A 120 10.26 -23.60 -28.44
N ALA A 121 11.05 -22.61 -28.87
CA ALA A 121 11.72 -22.69 -30.16
C ALA A 121 12.58 -23.96 -30.18
N GLN A 122 12.41 -24.77 -31.23
CA GLN A 122 13.30 -25.90 -31.49
C GLN A 122 14.62 -25.31 -32.00
N ASN A 123 15.66 -25.35 -31.16
CA ASN A 123 17.04 -25.13 -31.60
C ASN A 123 17.57 -26.37 -32.31
#